data_AF-A0A219B3Z8-F1
#
_entry.id   AF-A0A219B3Z8-F1
#
_cell.length_a   1.000
_cell.length_b   1.000
_cell.length_c   1.000
_cell.angle_alpha   90.00
_cell.angle_beta   90.00
_cell.angle_gamma   90.00
#
_symmetry.space_group_name_H-M   'P 1'
#
loop_
_entity.id
_entity.type
_entity.pdbx_description
1 polymer ?
#
loop_
_entity_poly.entity_id
_entity_poly.type
_entity_poly.pdbx_seq_one_letter_code
_entity_poly.pdbx_strand_id
1 'polypeptide(L)'
;MMRPATIAYATFGIASLCAMDAAVKLVALQEGALTATWLRYVGGALIFLPLAALMRRPVPGPAGLRIHALRGVLLTLTSLTFFYGISILPLAEAITLAFVAPLLTPPLAAFLIGERLKPRAILAALIGFAGVLVTLQGREESAAASGAHGYAVASILLSALCYSLQSLILRQRAQIDDEISVAALATIVPLAILTPLGLFAAPLPDAGSLVPALAAGAFGSAGIFSLIRAYAQAEAQFVMIFEYTGLIWAALFGWVLFAEMPRPEIFLGAAIIAIGCLLVSRGRRRPAAGKQSAF
;
A
#
# COMPACT_ATOMS: atom_id res chain seq x y z
N MET A 1 -28.61 3.60 -6.28
CA MET A 1 -28.66 2.14 -6.51
C MET A 1 -27.24 1.64 -6.68
N MET A 2 -26.81 0.67 -5.86
CA MET A 2 -25.46 0.09 -5.93
C MET A 2 -25.28 -0.60 -7.28
N ARG A 3 -24.25 -0.23 -8.06
CA ARG A 3 -23.94 -0.90 -9.31
C ARG A 3 -23.16 -2.18 -8.99
N PRO A 4 -23.70 -3.39 -9.24
CA PRO A 4 -23.00 -4.65 -8.93
C PRO A 4 -21.62 -4.73 -9.59
N ALA A 5 -21.45 -4.07 -10.73
CA ALA A 5 -20.16 -3.92 -11.40
C ALA A 5 -19.11 -3.21 -10.53
N THR A 6 -19.46 -2.16 -9.78
CA THR A 6 -18.52 -1.43 -8.93
C THR A 6 -18.03 -2.30 -7.77
N ILE A 7 -18.94 -3.09 -7.17
CA ILE A 7 -18.60 -4.06 -6.13
C ILE A 7 -17.61 -5.09 -6.69
N ALA A 8 -17.92 -5.66 -7.86
CA ALA A 8 -17.05 -6.62 -8.52
C ALA A 8 -15.65 -6.04 -8.80
N TYR A 9 -15.56 -4.83 -9.35
CA TYR A 9 -14.28 -4.16 -9.61
C TYR A 9 -13.48 -3.88 -8.32
N ALA A 10 -14.14 -3.42 -7.26
CA ALA A 10 -13.47 -3.14 -5.99
C ALA A 10 -12.95 -4.43 -5.35
N THR A 11 -13.79 -5.45 -5.21
CA THR A 11 -13.40 -6.74 -4.61
C THR A 11 -12.33 -7.44 -5.43
N PHE A 12 -12.47 -7.51 -6.75
CA PHE A 12 -11.45 -8.10 -7.63
C PHE A 12 -10.14 -7.31 -7.59
N GLY A 13 -10.23 -5.98 -7.52
CA GLY A 13 -9.06 -5.12 -7.41
C GLY A 13 -8.24 -5.44 -6.17
N ILE A 14 -8.90 -5.54 -5.01
CA ILE A 14 -8.26 -5.86 -3.74
C ILE A 14 -7.74 -7.30 -3.69
N ALA A 15 -8.52 -8.27 -4.19
CA ALA A 15 -8.07 -9.65 -4.32
C ALA A 15 -6.80 -9.75 -5.18
N SER A 16 -6.76 -9.03 -6.31
CA SER A 16 -5.59 -8.98 -7.19
C SER A 16 -4.38 -8.35 -6.52
N LEU A 17 -4.56 -7.28 -5.73
CA LEU A 17 -3.44 -6.70 -4.97
C LEU A 17 -2.91 -7.67 -3.91
N CYS A 18 -3.77 -8.41 -3.20
CA CYS A 18 -3.30 -9.43 -2.26
C CYS A 18 -2.61 -10.60 -2.98
N ALA A 19 -3.07 -10.98 -4.18
CA ALA A 19 -2.41 -12.00 -5.01
C ALA A 19 -1.02 -11.53 -5.46
N MET A 20 -0.88 -10.24 -5.80
CA MET A 20 0.41 -9.60 -6.06
C MET A 20 1.31 -9.67 -4.84
N ASP A 21 0.83 -9.35 -3.63
CA ASP A 21 1.63 -9.42 -2.41
C ASP A 21 2.12 -10.85 -2.13
N ALA A 22 1.27 -11.86 -2.35
CA ALA A 22 1.65 -13.26 -2.26
C ALA A 22 2.72 -13.64 -3.31
N ALA A 23 2.57 -13.19 -4.55
CA ALA A 23 3.56 -13.44 -5.60
C ALA A 23 4.92 -12.77 -5.29
N VAL A 24 4.91 -11.54 -4.76
CA VAL A 24 6.13 -10.86 -4.31
C VAL A 24 6.75 -11.60 -3.12
N LYS A 25 5.93 -12.12 -2.19
CA LYS A 25 6.42 -12.93 -1.07
C LYS A 25 7.12 -14.21 -1.53
N LEU A 26 6.59 -14.90 -2.54
CA LEU A 26 7.27 -16.08 -3.13
C LEU A 26 8.67 -15.72 -3.63
N VAL A 27 8.81 -14.59 -4.33
CA VAL A 27 10.12 -14.09 -4.79
C VAL A 27 10.99 -13.69 -3.60
N ALA A 28 10.42 -13.02 -2.59
CA ALA A 28 11.17 -12.53 -1.43
C ALA A 28 11.75 -13.66 -0.57
N LEU A 29 11.06 -14.80 -0.49
CA LEU A 29 11.55 -15.99 0.21
C LEU A 29 12.72 -16.68 -0.51
N GLN A 30 12.82 -16.53 -1.84
CA GLN A 30 13.88 -17.14 -2.65
C GLN A 30 15.07 -16.19 -2.85
N GLU A 31 14.78 -14.93 -3.18
CA GLU A 31 15.77 -13.94 -3.66
C GLU A 31 16.02 -12.81 -2.66
N GLY A 32 15.23 -12.74 -1.58
CA GLY A 32 15.23 -11.61 -0.65
C GLY A 32 14.32 -10.46 -1.08
N ALA A 33 13.96 -9.63 -0.11
CA ALA A 33 12.98 -8.54 -0.29
C ALA A 33 13.44 -7.47 -1.28
N LEU A 34 14.74 -7.19 -1.39
CA LEU A 34 15.28 -6.20 -2.33
C LEU A 34 14.99 -6.61 -3.77
N THR A 35 15.37 -7.84 -4.16
CA THR A 35 15.15 -8.40 -5.49
C THR A 35 13.66 -8.50 -5.81
N ALA A 36 12.86 -8.98 -4.86
CA ALA A 36 11.42 -9.06 -5.03
C ALA A 36 10.76 -7.69 -5.28
N THR A 37 11.19 -6.66 -4.53
CA THR A 37 10.70 -5.29 -4.71
C THR A 37 11.13 -4.73 -6.07
N TRP A 38 12.38 -4.94 -6.47
CA TRP A 38 12.89 -4.50 -7.76
C TRP A 38 12.11 -5.14 -8.92
N LEU A 39 11.95 -6.47 -8.91
CA LEU A 39 11.24 -7.20 -9.96
C LEU A 39 9.76 -6.80 -10.07
N ARG A 40 9.10 -6.50 -8.95
CA ARG A 40 7.75 -5.92 -8.94
C ARG A 40 7.70 -4.60 -9.73
N TYR A 41 8.65 -3.70 -9.48
CA TYR A 41 8.69 -2.41 -10.18
C TYR A 41 9.07 -2.56 -11.66
N VAL A 42 9.95 -3.51 -12.01
CA VAL A 42 10.23 -3.87 -13.40
C VAL A 42 8.96 -4.36 -14.09
N GLY A 43 8.23 -5.30 -13.50
CA GLY A 43 6.99 -5.83 -14.05
C GLY A 43 5.92 -4.74 -14.25
N GLY A 44 5.74 -3.87 -13.26
CA GLY A 44 4.84 -2.72 -13.39
C GLY A 44 5.27 -1.72 -14.46
N ALA A 45 6.59 -1.46 -14.57
CA ALA A 45 7.14 -0.55 -15.56
C ALA A 45 6.94 -1.04 -17.00
N LEU A 46 7.12 -2.34 -17.25
CA LEU A 46 6.90 -2.96 -18.57
C LEU A 46 5.47 -2.80 -19.09
N ILE A 47 4.49 -2.72 -18.18
CA ILE A 47 3.08 -2.56 -18.55
C ILE A 47 2.72 -1.07 -18.62
N PHE A 48 3.07 -0.30 -17.59
CA PHE A 48 2.57 1.06 -17.41
C PHE A 48 3.35 2.12 -18.19
N LEU A 49 4.69 2.04 -18.26
CA LEU A 49 5.49 3.09 -18.88
C LEU A 49 5.28 3.20 -20.40
N PRO A 50 5.12 2.11 -21.18
CA PRO A 50 4.79 2.22 -22.61
C PRO A 50 3.46 2.94 -22.84
N LEU A 51 2.45 2.64 -22.01
CA LEU A 51 1.15 3.29 -22.08
C LEU A 51 1.27 4.79 -21.76
N ALA A 52 1.99 5.14 -20.69
CA ALA A 52 2.22 6.54 -20.33
C ALA A 52 3.00 7.31 -21.41
N ALA A 53 4.02 6.69 -22.00
CA ALA A 53 4.82 7.28 -23.09
C ALA A 53 3.98 7.54 -24.35
N LEU A 54 3.03 6.66 -24.66
CA LEU A 54 2.12 6.83 -25.80
C LEU A 54 1.15 8.00 -25.59
N MET A 55 0.72 8.25 -24.34
CA MET A 55 -0.25 9.30 -24.02
C MET A 55 0.36 10.72 -24.02
N ARG A 56 1.69 10.86 -24.01
CA ARG A 56 2.44 12.13 -24.14
C ARG A 56 1.89 13.27 -23.27
N ARG A 57 1.64 12.98 -21.99
CA ARG A 57 1.08 13.93 -21.04
C ARG A 57 2.10 14.97 -20.56
N PRO A 58 1.66 16.16 -20.13
CA PRO A 58 2.56 17.21 -19.67
C PRO A 58 3.34 16.75 -18.43
N VAL A 59 4.65 16.98 -18.46
CA VAL A 59 5.54 16.69 -17.33
C VAL A 59 5.37 17.78 -16.28
N PRO A 60 5.34 17.45 -14.97
CA PRO A 60 5.32 18.47 -13.91
C PRO A 60 6.51 19.43 -14.03
N GLY A 61 6.30 20.69 -13.64
CA GLY A 61 7.40 21.66 -13.58
C GLY A 61 8.48 21.28 -12.54
N PRO A 62 9.60 22.02 -12.44
CA PRO A 62 10.73 21.65 -11.58
C PRO A 62 10.38 21.41 -10.11
N ALA A 63 9.46 22.20 -9.55
CA ALA A 63 8.96 22.00 -8.19
C ALA A 63 8.12 20.71 -8.07
N GLY A 64 7.33 20.39 -9.10
CA GLY A 64 6.57 19.15 -9.20
C GLY A 64 7.48 17.93 -9.30
N LEU A 65 8.55 18.00 -10.10
CA LEU A 65 9.53 16.91 -10.19
C LEU A 65 10.23 16.66 -8.84
N ARG A 66 10.62 17.71 -8.11
CA ARG A 66 11.26 17.57 -6.78
C ARG A 66 10.33 16.89 -5.78
N ILE A 67 9.07 17.31 -5.71
CA ILE A 67 8.12 16.73 -4.75
C ILE A 67 7.74 15.29 -5.12
N HIS A 68 7.62 14.97 -6.42
CA HIS A 68 7.39 13.60 -6.87
C HIS A 68 8.62 12.71 -6.77
N ALA A 69 9.83 13.26 -6.81
CA ALA A 69 11.05 12.53 -6.48
C ALA A 69 11.06 12.12 -5.00
N LEU A 70 10.76 13.05 -4.08
CA LEU A 70 10.58 12.73 -2.66
C LEU A 70 9.48 11.69 -2.45
N ARG A 71 8.34 11.84 -3.13
CA ARG A 71 7.25 10.87 -3.11
C ARG A 71 7.71 9.49 -3.60
N GLY A 72 8.49 9.43 -4.66
CA GLY A 72 9.07 8.20 -5.20
C GLY A 72 10.03 7.51 -4.22
N VAL A 73 10.84 8.28 -3.49
CA VAL A 73 11.67 7.74 -2.39
C VAL A 73 10.80 7.13 -1.30
N LEU A 74 9.74 7.84 -0.86
CA LEU A 74 8.81 7.33 0.14
C LEU A 74 8.08 6.07 -0.34
N LEU A 75 7.69 5.99 -1.62
CA LEU A 75 7.10 4.79 -2.23
C LEU A 75 8.08 3.60 -2.24
N THR A 76 9.35 3.89 -2.52
CA THR A 76 10.42 2.88 -2.52
C THR A 76 10.61 2.32 -1.11
N LEU A 77 10.71 3.20 -0.11
CA LEU A 77 10.81 2.81 1.30
C LEU A 77 9.57 2.04 1.75
N THR A 78 8.38 2.50 1.38
CA THR A 78 7.10 1.81 1.66
C THR A 78 7.16 0.36 1.15
N SER A 79 7.55 0.18 -0.11
CA SER A 79 7.58 -1.14 -0.75
C SER A 79 8.66 -2.04 -0.15
N LEU A 80 9.90 -1.56 -0.01
CA LEU A 80 11.00 -2.34 0.55
C LEU A 80 10.71 -2.82 1.97
N THR A 81 10.24 -1.91 2.83
CA THR A 81 9.96 -2.22 4.24
C THR A 81 8.73 -3.10 4.42
N PHE A 82 7.73 -2.95 3.53
CA PHE A 82 6.58 -3.84 3.48
C PHE A 82 6.99 -5.26 3.04
N PHE A 83 7.71 -5.39 1.93
CA PHE A 83 8.08 -6.71 1.40
C PHE A 83 9.09 -7.44 2.27
N TYR A 84 9.98 -6.71 2.97
CA TYR A 84 10.79 -7.28 4.03
C TYR A 84 9.93 -7.78 5.20
N GLY A 85 8.89 -7.04 5.58
CA GLY A 85 7.99 -7.47 6.64
C GLY A 85 7.22 -8.73 6.26
N ILE A 86 6.67 -8.82 5.05
CA ILE A 86 5.90 -10.01 4.62
C ILE A 86 6.77 -11.23 4.33
N SER A 87 8.08 -11.07 4.11
CA SER A 87 8.99 -12.22 3.96
C SER A 87 9.24 -12.94 5.30
N ILE A 88 8.85 -12.34 6.42
CA ILE A 88 9.00 -12.90 7.77
C ILE A 88 7.63 -13.12 8.42
N LEU A 89 6.70 -12.17 8.28
CA LEU A 89 5.37 -12.22 8.88
C LEU A 89 4.38 -12.98 8.01
N PRO A 90 3.39 -13.64 8.62
CA PRO A 90 2.21 -14.10 7.92
C PRO A 90 1.52 -12.98 7.15
N LEU A 91 1.00 -13.28 5.96
CA LEU A 91 0.47 -12.26 5.04
C LEU A 91 -0.70 -11.49 5.66
N ALA A 92 -1.60 -12.19 6.37
CA ALA A 92 -2.72 -11.59 7.08
C ALA A 92 -2.28 -10.67 8.22
N GLU A 93 -1.20 -11.01 8.93
CA GLU A 93 -0.65 -10.19 10.01
C GLU A 93 -0.06 -8.89 9.44
N ALA A 94 0.74 -8.98 8.39
CA ALA A 94 1.34 -7.81 7.75
C ALA A 94 0.30 -6.85 7.17
N ILE A 95 -0.75 -7.37 6.52
CA ILE A 95 -1.83 -6.52 5.97
C ILE A 95 -2.64 -5.86 7.09
N THR A 96 -2.89 -6.58 8.19
CA THR A 96 -3.54 -6.00 9.38
C THR A 96 -2.75 -4.83 9.96
N LEU A 97 -1.44 -5.00 10.11
CA LEU A 97 -0.55 -3.94 10.59
C LEU A 97 -0.48 -2.76 9.62
N ALA A 98 -0.52 -3.01 8.30
CA ALA A 98 -0.51 -1.95 7.29
C ALA A 98 -1.77 -1.07 7.33
N PHE A 99 -2.91 -1.57 7.82
CA PHE A 99 -4.12 -0.77 8.04
C PHE A 99 -3.99 0.33 9.09
N VAL A 100 -2.84 0.43 9.77
CA VAL A 100 -2.50 1.58 10.62
C VAL A 100 -2.25 2.85 9.80
N ALA A 101 -1.84 2.76 8.54
CA ALA A 101 -1.55 3.92 7.68
C ALA A 101 -2.67 4.99 7.63
N PRO A 102 -3.95 4.66 7.37
CA PRO A 102 -5.04 5.65 7.42
C PRO A 102 -5.22 6.32 8.79
N LEU A 103 -4.74 5.72 9.89
CA LEU A 103 -4.78 6.31 11.23
C LEU A 103 -3.62 7.26 11.50
N LEU A 104 -2.47 7.03 10.87
CA LEU A 104 -1.31 7.94 10.88
C LEU A 104 -1.53 9.17 10.01
N THR A 105 -2.36 9.06 8.96
CA THR A 105 -2.54 10.11 7.97
C THR A 105 -3.09 11.43 8.56
N PRO A 106 -4.16 11.46 9.39
CA PRO A 106 -4.66 12.70 9.99
C PRO A 106 -3.67 13.45 10.92
N PRO A 107 -2.98 12.82 11.88
CA PRO A 107 -2.00 13.53 12.71
C PRO A 107 -0.81 14.04 11.89
N LEU A 108 -0.34 13.29 10.88
CA LEU A 108 0.71 13.76 9.97
C LEU A 108 0.24 14.94 9.11
N ALA A 109 -1.01 14.92 8.64
CA ALA A 109 -1.59 16.07 7.93
C ALA A 109 -1.68 17.31 8.82
N ALA A 110 -2.03 17.13 10.09
CA ALA A 110 -2.06 18.24 11.04
C ALA A 110 -0.67 18.83 11.28
N PHE A 111 0.34 17.97 11.43
CA PHE A 111 1.72 18.39 11.69
C PHE A 111 2.39 19.03 10.46
N LEU A 112 2.28 18.43 9.28
CA LEU A 112 3.01 18.84 8.08
C LEU A 112 2.28 19.89 7.24
N ILE A 113 0.95 19.86 7.23
CA ILE A 113 0.11 20.70 6.38
C ILE A 113 -0.58 21.81 7.21
N GLY A 114 -0.57 21.70 8.53
CA GLY A 114 -1.29 22.63 9.41
C GLY A 114 -2.80 22.38 9.46
N GLU A 115 -3.27 21.19 9.07
CA GLU A 115 -4.69 20.83 9.22
C GLU A 115 -5.09 20.76 10.70
N ARG A 116 -6.33 21.14 11.02
CA ARG A 116 -6.82 21.01 12.40
C ARG A 116 -7.01 19.54 12.76
N LEU A 117 -6.24 19.07 13.75
CA LEU A 117 -6.41 17.72 14.28
C LEU A 117 -7.74 17.62 15.04
N LYS A 118 -8.65 16.78 14.54
CA LYS A 118 -9.96 16.54 15.18
C LYS A 118 -9.79 15.57 16.35
N PRO A 119 -10.51 15.73 17.48
CA PRO A 119 -10.46 14.78 18.60
C PRO A 119 -10.76 13.33 18.20
N ARG A 120 -11.65 13.14 17.21
CA ARG A 120 -11.96 11.81 16.64
C ARG A 120 -10.75 11.12 16.02
N ALA A 121 -9.80 11.88 15.46
CA ALA A 121 -8.58 11.32 14.89
C ALA A 121 -7.62 10.83 15.98
N ILE A 122 -7.55 11.52 17.12
CA ILE A 122 -6.77 11.08 18.29
C ILE A 122 -7.36 9.77 18.82
N LEU A 123 -8.68 9.73 19.02
CA LEU A 123 -9.37 8.52 19.47
C LEU A 123 -9.15 7.35 18.50
N ALA A 124 -9.26 7.60 17.20
CA ALA A 124 -9.02 6.56 16.19
C ALA A 124 -7.58 6.05 16.18
N ALA A 125 -6.59 6.92 16.41
CA ALA A 125 -5.19 6.50 16.54
C ALA A 125 -4.98 5.60 17.77
N LEU A 126 -5.60 5.93 18.91
CA LEU A 126 -5.57 5.09 20.11
C LEU A 126 -6.25 3.73 19.88
N ILE A 127 -7.41 3.71 19.21
CA ILE A 127 -8.11 2.48 18.84
C ILE A 127 -7.24 1.64 17.90
N GLY A 128 -6.62 2.24 16.89
CA GLY A 128 -5.70 1.54 16.00
C GLY A 128 -4.52 0.92 16.71
N PHE A 129 -3.90 1.67 17.62
CA PHE A 129 -2.79 1.18 18.42
C PHE A 129 -3.22 -0.01 19.28
N ALA A 130 -4.40 0.03 19.90
CA ALA A 130 -4.96 -1.12 20.61
C ALA A 130 -5.15 -2.33 19.68
N GLY A 131 -5.65 -2.12 18.46
CA GLY A 131 -5.80 -3.20 17.47
C GLY A 131 -4.46 -3.81 17.03
N VAL A 132 -3.39 -3.00 16.92
CA VAL A 132 -2.02 -3.50 16.70
C VAL A 132 -1.58 -4.38 17.87
N LEU A 133 -1.76 -3.92 19.10
CA LEU A 133 -1.40 -4.72 20.29
C LEU A 133 -2.14 -6.05 20.33
N VAL A 134 -3.44 -6.06 20.01
CA VAL A 134 -4.25 -7.28 19.96
C VAL A 134 -3.73 -8.24 18.88
N THR A 135 -3.45 -7.73 17.67
CA THR A 135 -2.87 -8.52 16.57
C THR A 135 -1.60 -9.26 16.99
N LEU A 136 -0.81 -8.63 17.86
CA LEU A 136 0.48 -9.11 18.33
C LEU A 136 0.43 -10.07 19.54
N GLN A 137 -0.70 -10.18 20.25
CA GLN A 137 -0.78 -10.93 21.53
C GLN A 137 -0.75 -12.46 21.36
N GLY A 138 -1.34 -13.00 20.30
CA GLY A 138 -1.49 -14.45 20.11
C GLY A 138 -0.27 -15.14 19.47
N ARG A 139 0.95 -14.59 19.57
CA ARG A 139 2.12 -15.15 18.86
C ARG A 139 2.74 -16.31 19.63
N GLU A 140 3.21 -17.33 18.92
CA GLU A 140 3.96 -18.43 19.55
C GLU A 140 5.29 -17.90 20.12
N GLU A 141 5.65 -18.33 21.34
CA GLU A 141 6.86 -17.88 22.03
C GLU A 141 8.14 -18.13 21.23
N SER A 142 8.18 -19.21 20.43
CA SER A 142 9.32 -19.52 19.55
C SER A 142 9.54 -18.45 18.46
N ALA A 143 8.49 -17.81 17.97
CA ALA A 143 8.60 -16.72 17.00
C ALA A 143 9.06 -15.42 17.68
N ALA A 144 8.64 -15.20 18.93
CA ALA A 144 8.99 -14.03 19.74
C ALA A 144 10.47 -14.01 20.17
N ALA A 145 11.09 -15.18 20.33
CA ALA A 145 12.49 -15.31 20.72
C ALA A 145 13.47 -14.85 19.63
N SER A 146 13.04 -14.82 18.37
CA SER A 146 13.84 -14.29 17.26
C SER A 146 13.64 -12.77 17.14
N GLY A 147 14.71 -11.98 17.25
CA GLY A 147 14.64 -10.53 17.01
C GLY A 147 14.09 -10.16 15.62
N ALA A 148 14.15 -11.10 14.67
CA ALA A 148 13.63 -10.98 13.31
C ALA A 148 12.14 -10.58 13.26
N HIS A 149 11.29 -11.14 14.12
CA HIS A 149 9.86 -10.78 14.14
C HIS A 149 9.66 -9.32 14.53
N GLY A 150 10.39 -8.82 15.54
CA GLY A 150 10.34 -7.43 15.95
C GLY A 150 10.76 -6.47 14.83
N TYR A 151 11.82 -6.81 14.09
CA TYR A 151 12.25 -6.03 12.92
C TYR A 151 11.22 -6.04 11.81
N ALA A 152 10.54 -7.17 11.56
CA ALA A 152 9.50 -7.28 10.56
C ALA A 152 8.25 -6.45 10.92
N VAL A 153 7.82 -6.47 12.19
CA VAL A 153 6.72 -5.60 12.66
C VAL A 153 7.12 -4.13 12.50
N ALA A 154 8.33 -3.75 12.92
CA ALA A 154 8.84 -2.40 12.78
C ALA A 154 8.90 -1.95 11.31
N SER A 155 9.28 -2.84 10.39
CA SER A 155 9.32 -2.52 8.96
C SER A 155 7.92 -2.31 8.37
N ILE A 156 6.91 -3.10 8.77
CA ILE A 156 5.53 -2.85 8.32
C ILE A 156 5.01 -1.51 8.86
N LEU A 157 5.30 -1.17 10.12
CA LEU A 157 4.90 0.12 10.69
C LEU A 157 5.62 1.30 10.00
N LEU A 158 6.91 1.14 9.67
CA LEU A 158 7.65 2.11 8.87
C LEU A 158 7.04 2.24 7.47
N SER A 159 6.64 1.13 6.86
CA SER A 159 5.92 1.16 5.58
C SER A 159 4.62 1.96 5.68
N ALA A 160 3.81 1.71 6.70
CA ALA A 160 2.56 2.43 6.94
C ALA A 160 2.79 3.95 7.13
N LEU A 161 3.88 4.33 7.80
CA LEU A 161 4.30 5.73 7.95
C LEU A 161 4.69 6.35 6.59
N CYS A 162 5.59 5.71 5.85
CA CYS A 162 6.03 6.18 4.53
C CYS A 162 4.85 6.27 3.54
N TYR A 163 3.95 5.29 3.57
CA TYR A 163 2.73 5.28 2.78
C TYR A 163 1.84 6.47 3.11
N SER A 164 1.66 6.76 4.41
CA SER A 164 0.88 7.91 4.86
C SER A 164 1.48 9.21 4.36
N LEU A 165 2.79 9.39 4.47
CA LEU A 165 3.50 10.58 3.98
C LEU A 165 3.37 10.75 2.45
N GLN A 166 3.62 9.69 1.67
CA GLN A 166 3.49 9.80 0.20
C GLN A 166 2.05 10.06 -0.24
N SER A 167 1.06 9.55 0.51
CA SER A 167 -0.36 9.79 0.23
C SER A 167 -0.76 11.25 0.47
N LEU A 168 -0.15 11.93 1.46
CA LEU A 168 -0.35 13.34 1.72
C LEU A 168 0.23 14.20 0.59
N ILE A 169 1.43 13.87 0.11
CA ILE A 169 2.03 14.53 -1.06
C ILE A 169 1.13 14.37 -2.28
N LEU A 170 0.67 13.15 -2.56
CA LEU A 170 -0.24 12.89 -3.67
C LEU A 170 -1.51 13.74 -3.55
N ARG A 171 -2.12 13.79 -2.36
CA ARG A 171 -3.34 14.56 -2.11
C ARG A 171 -3.13 16.07 -2.36
N GLN A 172 -1.99 16.63 -1.99
CA GLN A 172 -1.68 18.05 -2.26
C GLN A 172 -1.47 18.35 -3.74
N ARG A 173 -0.96 17.37 -4.51
CA ARG A 173 -0.59 17.55 -5.92
C ARG A 173 -1.65 17.06 -6.91
N ALA A 174 -2.64 16.28 -6.46
CA ALA A 174 -3.65 15.64 -7.30
C ALA A 174 -4.53 16.61 -8.13
N GLN A 175 -4.57 17.90 -7.78
CA GLN A 175 -5.31 18.93 -8.53
C GLN A 175 -4.39 19.84 -9.37
N ILE A 176 -3.08 19.63 -9.30
CA ILE A 176 -2.05 20.49 -9.91
C ILE A 176 -1.34 19.74 -11.04
N ASP A 177 -0.92 18.50 -10.78
CA ASP A 177 -0.14 17.70 -11.72
C ASP A 177 -1.01 16.69 -12.46
N ASP A 178 -0.66 16.39 -13.72
CA ASP A 178 -1.35 15.38 -14.54
C ASP A 178 -1.20 13.98 -13.93
N GLU A 179 -2.33 13.27 -13.83
CA GLU A 179 -2.43 11.97 -13.15
C GLU A 179 -1.55 10.88 -13.75
N ILE A 180 -1.37 10.85 -15.08
CA ILE A 180 -0.55 9.86 -15.78
C ILE A 180 0.93 10.16 -15.54
N SER A 181 1.32 11.43 -15.60
CA SER A 181 2.69 11.85 -15.28
C SER A 181 3.05 11.55 -13.82
N VAL A 182 2.12 11.80 -12.88
CA VAL A 182 2.28 11.47 -11.45
C VAL A 182 2.46 9.97 -11.25
N ALA A 183 1.65 9.13 -11.92
CA ALA A 183 1.77 7.68 -11.87
C ALA A 183 3.06 7.16 -12.54
N ALA A 184 3.52 7.80 -13.61
CA ALA A 184 4.78 7.46 -14.26
C ALA A 184 5.96 7.75 -13.33
N LEU A 185 6.01 8.92 -12.69
CA LEU A 185 7.04 9.25 -11.69
C LEU A 185 7.01 8.33 -10.47
N ALA A 186 5.81 7.86 -10.08
CA ALA A 186 5.64 6.86 -9.02
C ALA A 186 6.24 5.49 -9.37
N THR A 187 6.54 5.24 -10.63
CA THR A 187 7.18 4.01 -11.14
C THR A 187 8.65 4.26 -11.47
N ILE A 188 8.96 5.34 -12.17
CA ILE A 188 10.30 5.70 -12.64
C ILE A 188 11.26 5.92 -11.46
N VAL A 189 10.84 6.67 -10.43
CA VAL A 189 11.74 7.01 -9.32
C VAL A 189 12.12 5.77 -8.51
N PRO A 190 11.19 4.90 -8.08
CA PRO A 190 11.58 3.62 -7.47
C PRO A 190 12.43 2.74 -8.38
N LEU A 191 12.12 2.67 -9.68
CA LEU A 191 12.93 1.91 -10.63
C LEU A 191 14.36 2.44 -10.72
N ALA A 192 14.54 3.77 -10.74
CA ALA A 192 15.85 4.42 -10.78
C ALA A 192 16.69 4.15 -9.51
N ILE A 193 16.03 4.02 -8.35
CA ILE A 193 16.69 3.68 -7.08
C ILE A 193 16.99 2.18 -7.01
N LEU A 194 16.03 1.33 -7.35
CA LEU A 194 16.10 -0.12 -7.16
C LEU A 194 16.92 -0.84 -8.22
N THR A 195 16.97 -0.33 -9.45
CA THR A 195 17.73 -1.00 -10.54
C THR A 195 19.23 -1.14 -10.25
N PRO A 196 19.96 -0.08 -9.85
CA PRO A 196 21.37 -0.27 -9.49
C PRO A 196 21.54 -1.20 -8.28
N LEU A 197 20.63 -1.15 -7.31
CA LEU A 197 20.67 -2.06 -6.14
C LEU A 197 20.40 -3.52 -6.53
N GLY A 198 19.42 -3.76 -7.40
CA GLY A 198 19.07 -5.10 -7.87
C GLY A 198 20.12 -5.70 -8.80
N LEU A 199 20.81 -4.89 -9.61
CA LEU A 199 21.85 -5.36 -10.53
C LEU A 199 23.21 -5.58 -9.84
N PHE A 200 23.57 -4.75 -8.86
CA PHE A 200 24.91 -4.73 -8.30
C PHE A 200 25.01 -5.16 -6.84
N ALA A 201 23.91 -5.10 -6.08
CA ALA A 201 23.90 -5.45 -4.65
C ALA A 201 23.09 -6.71 -4.34
N ALA A 202 22.43 -7.33 -5.33
CA ALA A 202 21.69 -8.58 -5.18
C ALA A 202 22.21 -9.65 -6.16
N PRO A 203 22.11 -10.95 -5.79
CA PRO A 203 22.33 -12.03 -6.74
C PRO A 203 21.39 -11.92 -7.95
N LEU A 204 21.84 -12.42 -9.09
CA LEU A 204 20.97 -12.60 -10.25
C LEU A 204 19.81 -13.51 -9.88
N PRO A 205 18.55 -13.11 -10.15
CA PRO A 205 17.40 -13.92 -9.79
C PRO A 205 17.40 -15.22 -10.57
N ASP A 206 17.03 -16.30 -9.89
CA ASP A 206 16.88 -17.61 -10.50
C ASP A 206 15.72 -17.59 -11.52
N ALA A 207 15.80 -18.48 -12.52
CA ALA A 207 14.76 -18.63 -13.51
C ALA A 207 13.40 -19.00 -12.87
N GLY A 208 13.41 -19.71 -11.73
CA GLY A 208 12.22 -20.04 -10.95
C GLY A 208 11.48 -18.81 -10.40
N SER A 209 12.20 -17.72 -10.13
CA SER A 209 11.66 -16.47 -9.57
C SER A 209 11.00 -15.56 -10.62
N LEU A 210 11.23 -15.81 -11.91
CA LEU A 210 10.70 -14.97 -13.00
C LEU A 210 9.18 -15.11 -13.16
N VAL A 211 8.64 -16.32 -13.02
CA VAL A 211 7.19 -16.57 -13.14
C VAL A 211 6.41 -15.83 -12.04
N PRO A 212 6.73 -15.97 -10.73
CA PRO A 212 6.03 -15.22 -9.69
C PRO A 212 6.28 -13.71 -9.80
N ALA A 213 7.45 -13.26 -10.27
CA ALA A 213 7.70 -11.85 -10.54
C ALA A 213 6.79 -11.27 -11.63
N LEU A 214 6.61 -11.99 -12.75
CA LEU A 214 5.68 -11.60 -13.82
C LEU A 214 4.23 -11.62 -13.34
N ALA A 215 3.86 -12.63 -12.56
CA ALA A 215 2.53 -12.71 -11.94
C ALA A 215 2.28 -11.52 -11.01
N ALA A 216 3.26 -11.12 -10.19
CA ALA A 216 3.17 -9.93 -9.35
C ALA A 216 2.89 -8.66 -10.17
N GLY A 217 3.63 -8.45 -11.27
CA GLY A 217 3.41 -7.32 -12.18
C GLY A 217 2.01 -7.32 -12.80
N ALA A 218 1.53 -8.49 -13.24
CA ALA A 218 0.22 -8.66 -13.84
C ALA A 218 -0.93 -8.42 -12.83
N PHE A 219 -0.87 -9.07 -11.67
CA PHE A 219 -1.87 -8.91 -10.61
C PHE A 219 -1.90 -7.48 -10.04
N GLY A 220 -0.73 -6.86 -9.87
CA GLY A 220 -0.62 -5.48 -9.43
C GLY A 220 -1.29 -4.51 -10.40
N SER A 221 -1.01 -4.67 -11.69
CA SER A 221 -1.61 -3.85 -12.75
C SER A 221 -3.12 -4.07 -12.83
N ALA A 222 -3.58 -5.33 -12.87
CA ALA A 222 -4.99 -5.68 -12.90
C ALA A 222 -5.75 -5.13 -11.68
N GLY A 223 -5.13 -5.21 -10.50
CA GLY A 223 -5.66 -4.66 -9.25
C GLY A 223 -5.86 -3.15 -9.32
N ILE A 224 -4.82 -2.42 -9.71
CA ILE A 224 -4.86 -0.96 -9.85
C ILE A 224 -5.91 -0.53 -10.89
N PHE A 225 -5.93 -1.12 -12.09
CA PHE A 225 -6.92 -0.78 -13.12
C PHE A 225 -8.36 -1.03 -12.65
N SER A 226 -8.59 -2.12 -11.93
CA SER A 226 -9.90 -2.45 -11.39
C SER A 226 -10.33 -1.46 -10.31
N LEU A 227 -9.43 -1.07 -9.41
CA LEU A 227 -9.71 -0.05 -8.41
C LEU A 227 -9.99 1.32 -9.05
N ILE A 228 -9.22 1.72 -10.08
CA ILE A 228 -9.50 2.95 -10.84
C ILE A 228 -10.92 2.93 -11.38
N ARG A 229 -11.36 1.81 -11.97
CA ARG A 229 -12.74 1.65 -12.46
C ARG A 229 -13.78 1.71 -11.33
N ALA A 230 -13.50 1.13 -10.17
CA ALA A 230 -14.39 1.21 -9.01
C ALA A 230 -14.55 2.65 -8.51
N TYR A 231 -13.42 3.36 -8.33
CA TYR A 231 -13.39 4.75 -7.90
C TYR A 231 -14.02 5.71 -8.93
N ALA A 232 -14.00 5.37 -10.22
CA ALA A 232 -14.70 6.14 -11.26
C ALA A 232 -16.23 5.97 -11.23
N GLN A 233 -16.75 4.89 -10.64
CA GLN A 233 -18.18 4.55 -10.68
C GLN A 233 -18.91 4.79 -9.36
N ALA A 234 -18.19 4.98 -8.25
CA ALA A 234 -18.77 5.15 -6.93
C ALA A 234 -17.99 6.14 -6.07
N GLU A 235 -18.61 6.58 -4.97
CA GLU A 235 -17.96 7.46 -4.02
C GLU A 235 -16.75 6.76 -3.37
N ALA A 236 -15.65 7.49 -3.19
CA ALA A 236 -14.42 6.94 -2.61
C ALA A 236 -14.67 6.27 -1.25
N GLN A 237 -15.58 6.82 -0.44
CA GLN A 237 -15.93 6.24 0.86
C GLN A 237 -16.59 4.87 0.76
N PHE A 238 -17.32 4.59 -0.32
CA PHE A 238 -17.89 3.28 -0.58
C PHE A 238 -16.82 2.27 -0.99
N VAL A 239 -15.93 2.66 -1.92
CA VAL A 239 -14.85 1.78 -2.40
C VAL A 239 -13.86 1.44 -1.28
N MET A 240 -13.55 2.41 -0.40
CA MET A 240 -12.69 2.19 0.78
C MET A 240 -13.18 1.08 1.72
N ILE A 241 -14.49 0.76 1.76
CA ILE A 241 -15.00 -0.35 2.58
C ILE A 241 -14.49 -1.70 2.05
N PHE A 242 -14.30 -1.81 0.75
CA PHE A 242 -13.81 -3.05 0.12
C PHE A 242 -12.31 -3.26 0.35
N GLU A 243 -11.54 -2.21 0.65
CA GLU A 243 -10.12 -2.34 0.98
C GLU A 243 -9.90 -3.25 2.20
N TYR A 244 -10.82 -3.25 3.17
CA TYR A 244 -10.77 -4.15 4.33
C TYR A 244 -11.00 -5.63 3.97
N THR A 245 -11.60 -5.94 2.81
CA THR A 245 -11.67 -7.33 2.33
C THR A 245 -10.30 -7.89 2.00
N GLY A 246 -9.27 -7.03 1.87
CA GLY A 246 -7.88 -7.42 1.72
C GLY A 246 -7.42 -8.39 2.81
N LEU A 247 -7.93 -8.27 4.04
CA LEU A 247 -7.60 -9.22 5.11
C LEU A 247 -8.07 -10.65 4.78
N ILE A 248 -9.25 -10.80 4.19
CA ILE A 248 -9.82 -12.09 3.82
C ILE A 248 -8.96 -12.74 2.74
N TRP A 249 -8.58 -11.95 1.72
CA TRP A 249 -7.72 -12.43 0.63
C TRP A 249 -6.30 -12.71 1.11
N ALA A 250 -5.74 -11.89 2.00
CA ALA A 250 -4.45 -12.10 2.64
C ALA A 250 -4.41 -13.40 3.45
N ALA A 251 -5.45 -13.64 4.25
CA ALA A 251 -5.63 -14.87 5.00
C ALA A 251 -5.73 -16.09 4.08
N LEU A 252 -6.53 -15.98 3.00
CA LEU A 252 -6.70 -17.05 2.04
C LEU A 252 -5.40 -17.40 1.32
N PHE A 253 -4.70 -16.41 0.76
CA PHE A 253 -3.42 -16.64 0.06
C PHE A 253 -2.31 -17.07 1.02
N GLY A 254 -2.27 -16.48 2.23
CA GLY A 254 -1.40 -16.92 3.33
C GLY A 254 -1.56 -18.40 3.61
N TRP A 255 -2.80 -18.85 3.81
CA TRP A 255 -3.11 -20.23 4.12
C TRP A 255 -2.80 -21.19 2.97
N VAL A 256 -3.25 -20.86 1.74
CA VAL A 256 -3.13 -21.76 0.58
C VAL A 256 -1.70 -21.86 0.07
N LEU A 257 -0.94 -20.76 0.02
CA LEU A 257 0.39 -20.74 -0.60
C LEU A 257 1.53 -20.92 0.40
N PHE A 258 1.33 -20.57 1.67
CA PHE A 258 2.38 -20.55 2.69
C PHE A 258 2.05 -21.39 3.93
N ALA A 259 0.91 -22.09 3.94
CA ALA A 259 0.40 -22.82 5.10
C ALA A 259 0.24 -21.96 6.36
N GLU A 260 0.00 -20.65 6.18
CA GLU A 260 -0.16 -19.68 7.27
C GLU A 260 -1.61 -19.67 7.75
N MET A 261 -1.92 -20.49 8.76
CA MET A 261 -3.24 -20.44 9.40
C MET A 261 -3.38 -19.13 10.19
N PRO A 262 -4.31 -18.23 9.82
CA PRO A 262 -4.44 -16.94 10.49
C PRO A 262 -5.08 -17.13 11.86
N ARG A 263 -4.45 -16.55 12.87
CA ARG A 263 -4.88 -16.64 14.26
C ARG A 263 -6.09 -15.73 14.52
N PRO A 264 -7.01 -16.08 15.46
CA PRO A 264 -8.18 -15.27 15.78
C PRO A 264 -7.86 -13.82 16.17
N GLU A 265 -6.72 -13.59 16.82
CA GLU A 265 -6.25 -12.29 17.27
C GLU A 265 -5.99 -11.33 16.10
N ILE A 266 -5.58 -11.85 14.94
CA ILE A 266 -5.37 -11.06 13.72
C ILE A 266 -6.71 -10.47 13.25
N PHE A 267 -7.77 -11.29 13.25
CA PHE A 267 -9.11 -10.83 12.86
C PHE A 267 -9.68 -9.83 13.86
N LEU A 268 -9.50 -10.07 15.16
CA LEU A 268 -9.95 -9.15 16.20
C LEU A 268 -9.20 -7.81 16.11
N GLY A 269 -7.88 -7.85 15.98
CA GLY A 269 -7.05 -6.66 15.82
C GLY A 269 -7.41 -5.86 14.58
N ALA A 270 -7.61 -6.54 13.43
CA ALA A 270 -8.05 -5.89 12.20
C ALA A 270 -9.43 -5.26 12.32
N ALA A 271 -10.39 -5.91 13.01
CA ALA A 271 -11.70 -5.33 13.26
C ALA A 271 -11.60 -4.05 14.09
N ILE A 272 -10.76 -4.03 15.13
CA ILE A 272 -10.50 -2.85 15.96
C ILE A 272 -9.88 -1.72 15.11
N ILE A 273 -8.86 -2.02 14.29
CA ILE A 273 -8.22 -1.04 13.40
C ILE A 273 -9.24 -0.47 12.40
N ALA A 274 -10.06 -1.33 11.79
CA ALA A 274 -11.10 -0.93 10.84
C ALA A 274 -12.12 0.01 11.50
N ILE A 275 -12.54 -0.27 12.75
CA ILE A 275 -13.41 0.63 13.51
C ILE A 275 -12.76 2.00 13.69
N GLY A 276 -11.48 2.06 14.06
CA GLY A 276 -10.71 3.31 14.14
C GLY A 276 -10.72 4.09 12.82
N CYS A 277 -10.48 3.39 11.71
CA CYS A 277 -10.44 4.01 10.38
C CYS A 277 -11.82 4.55 9.95
N LEU A 278 -12.89 3.81 10.25
CA LEU A 278 -14.28 4.23 10.00
C LEU A 278 -14.68 5.45 10.83
N LEU A 279 -14.18 5.57 12.06
CA LEU A 279 -14.42 6.75 12.90
C LEU A 279 -13.81 8.02 12.30
N VAL A 280 -12.63 7.92 11.68
CA VAL A 280 -11.96 9.03 10.97
C VAL A 280 -12.70 9.36 9.68
N SER A 281 -13.10 8.36 8.90
CA SER A 281 -13.71 8.57 7.57
C SER A 281 -15.07 9.26 7.65
N ARG A 282 -15.90 8.94 8.67
CA ARG A 282 -17.22 9.56 8.90
C ARG A 282 -17.18 11.06 9.20
N GLY A 283 -16.01 11.64 9.47
CA GLY A 283 -15.82 13.07 9.75
C GLY A 283 -15.43 13.94 8.55
N ARG A 284 -15.18 13.35 7.37
CA ARG A 284 -14.86 14.07 6.13
C ARG A 284 -16.16 14.42 5.39
N ARG A 285 -16.75 15.58 5.70
CA ARG A 285 -17.70 16.20 4.75
C ARG A 285 -16.91 16.56 3.48
N ARG A 286 -17.46 16.24 2.31
CA ARG A 286 -16.98 16.74 1.00
C ARG A 286 -16.61 18.22 1.13
N PRO A 287 -15.48 18.70 0.56
CA PRO A 287 -15.37 20.11 0.25
C PRO A 287 -16.59 20.45 -0.61
N ALA A 288 -17.39 21.43 -0.17
CA ALA A 288 -18.40 21.99 -1.03
C ALA A 288 -17.69 22.46 -2.30
N ALA A 289 -18.14 22.01 -3.47
CA ALA A 289 -17.70 22.60 -4.72
C ALA A 289 -18.15 24.07 -4.69
N GLY A 290 -17.22 25.00 -4.42
CA GLY A 290 -17.57 26.41 -4.31
C GLY A 290 -16.58 27.28 -3.56
N LYS A 291 -15.49 27.63 -4.23
CA LYS A 291 -15.12 29.00 -4.65
C LYS A 291 -13.62 29.03 -4.90
N GLN A 292 -13.28 29.09 -6.19
CA GLN A 292 -11.96 29.49 -6.66
C GLN A 292 -11.62 30.84 -6.02
N SER A 293 -10.67 30.85 -5.10
CA SER A 293 -9.96 32.07 -4.73
C SER A 293 -8.71 32.09 -5.59
N ALA A 294 -8.72 32.93 -6.62
CA ALA A 294 -7.53 33.29 -7.36
C ALA A 294 -6.56 34.01 -6.41
N PHE A 295 -5.35 33.47 -6.27
CA PHE A 295 -4.11 34.19 -5.98
C PHE A 295 -2.95 33.37 -6.51
#